data_AF-A0A651ENT8-F1
#
_entry.id   AF-A0A651ENT8-F1
#
_cell.length_a   1.000
_cell.length_b   1.000
_cell.length_c   1.000
_cell.angle_alpha   90.00
_cell.angle_beta   90.00
_cell.angle_gamma   90.00
#
_symmetry.space_group_name_H-M   'P 1'
#
loop_
_entity.id
_entity.type
_entity.pdbx_description
1 polymer ?
#
loop_
_entity_poly.entity_id
_entity_poly.type
_entity_poly.pdbx_seq_one_letter_code
_entity_poly.pdbx_strand_id
1 'polypeptide(L)'
;MGLALDALYTLVAAVTAPWWMRKARSDWGHRFGKIDPLPAPTSRPRLLLHAVSVGEVNLTRPLIERLAPTADIILSVTTDTGIARARALHADRIPIVRYPLDASWAVRRFIDAVNPDAVALAELELWPHFIEACKSRDIPVAVVNGRLSARSFKGYRKLRPFIARHFRSLTFAAVQDADYADRFRLMGVPDERIHICGTMKWDAALSAPP
;
A
#
# COMPACT_ATOMS: atom_id res chain seq x y z
N MET A 1 14.89 16.39 -2.91
CA MET A 1 14.63 15.27 -1.97
C MET A 1 14.60 13.93 -2.69
N GLY A 2 13.83 13.79 -3.78
CA GLY A 2 13.72 12.53 -4.53
C GLY A 2 15.05 11.90 -4.97
N LEU A 3 15.95 12.67 -5.59
CA LEU A 3 17.25 12.15 -6.05
C LEU A 3 18.16 11.63 -4.92
N ALA A 4 18.11 12.25 -3.74
CA ALA A 4 18.90 11.81 -2.58
C ALA A 4 18.33 10.53 -1.94
N LEU A 5 17.00 10.39 -1.93
CA LEU A 5 16.31 9.16 -1.51
C LEU A 5 16.52 8.03 -2.52
N ASP A 6 16.43 8.31 -3.83
CA ASP A 6 16.74 7.35 -4.89
C ASP A 6 18.22 6.89 -4.80
N ALA A 7 19.16 7.81 -4.50
CA ALA A 7 20.57 7.47 -4.28
C ALA A 7 20.76 6.59 -3.02
N LEU A 8 20.06 6.90 -1.93
CA LEU A 8 20.07 6.07 -0.72
C LEU A 8 19.46 4.69 -0.97
N TYR A 9 18.34 4.60 -1.69
CA TYR A 9 17.72 3.34 -2.08
C TYR A 9 18.62 2.52 -2.98
N THR A 10 19.31 3.17 -3.93
CA THR A 10 20.29 2.52 -4.80
C THR A 10 21.47 1.98 -3.99
N LEU A 11 21.97 2.76 -3.02
CA LEU A 11 23.05 2.34 -2.12
C LEU A 11 22.62 1.16 -1.25
N VAL A 12 21.45 1.24 -0.60
CA VAL A 12 20.91 0.15 0.24
C VAL A 12 20.64 -1.09 -0.61
N ALA A 13 20.08 -0.92 -1.81
CA ALA A 13 19.84 -2.02 -2.74
C ALA A 13 21.16 -2.66 -3.18
N ALA A 14 22.21 -1.89 -3.48
CA ALA A 14 23.53 -2.41 -3.84
C ALA A 14 24.18 -3.17 -2.67
N VAL A 15 24.13 -2.62 -1.45
CA VAL A 15 24.68 -3.25 -0.24
C VAL A 15 23.93 -4.52 0.12
N THR A 16 22.60 -4.53 -0.03
CA THR A 16 21.76 -5.68 0.31
C THR A 16 21.53 -6.64 -0.86
N ALA A 17 21.95 -6.28 -2.07
CA ALA A 17 21.77 -7.07 -3.29
C ALA A 17 22.27 -8.51 -3.13
N PRO A 18 23.44 -8.79 -2.53
CA PRO A 18 23.89 -10.18 -2.33
C PRO A 18 22.91 -11.02 -1.49
N TRP A 19 22.15 -10.40 -0.59
CA TRP A 19 21.16 -11.07 0.25
C TRP A 19 19.81 -11.24 -0.48
N TRP A 20 19.42 -10.27 -1.30
CA TRP A 20 18.20 -10.34 -2.12
C TRP A 20 18.35 -11.24 -3.36
N MET A 21 19.53 -11.29 -3.96
CA MET A 21 19.86 -12.15 -5.11
C MET A 21 19.80 -13.65 -4.76
N ARG A 22 19.91 -13.99 -3.46
CA ARG A 22 19.72 -15.38 -2.98
C ARG A 22 18.26 -15.81 -2.90
N LYS A 23 17.31 -14.88 -2.90
CA LYS A 23 15.88 -15.17 -3.01
C LYS A 23 15.48 -15.05 -4.48
N ALA A 24 15.07 -16.16 -5.08
CA ALA A 24 14.49 -16.15 -6.42
C ALA A 24 13.27 -15.21 -6.42
N ARG A 25 13.44 -14.03 -7.02
CA ARG A 25 12.38 -13.06 -7.25
C ARG A 25 12.02 -13.11 -8.72
N SER A 26 10.74 -13.31 -8.99
CA SER A 26 10.20 -13.26 -10.33
C SER A 26 9.82 -11.83 -10.72
N ASP A 27 9.57 -11.64 -12.02
CA ASP A 27 8.77 -10.53 -12.53
C ASP A 27 9.37 -9.13 -12.32
N TRP A 28 10.66 -8.99 -12.62
CA TRP A 28 11.40 -7.74 -12.48
C TRP A 28 10.80 -6.60 -13.32
N GLY A 29 10.20 -6.90 -14.47
CA GLY A 29 9.50 -5.91 -15.29
C GLY A 29 8.43 -5.16 -14.49
N HIS A 30 7.46 -5.88 -13.93
CA HIS A 30 6.42 -5.27 -13.11
C HIS A 30 6.95 -4.67 -11.80
N ARG A 31 8.00 -5.26 -11.18
CA ARG A 31 8.66 -4.65 -10.00
C ARG A 31 9.30 -3.29 -10.32
N PHE A 32 9.66 -3.06 -11.56
CA PHE A 32 10.12 -1.77 -12.06
C PHE A 32 8.98 -0.90 -12.61
N GLY A 33 7.72 -1.24 -12.27
CA GLY A 33 6.53 -0.51 -12.67
C GLY A 33 6.15 -0.68 -14.13
N LYS A 34 6.78 -1.60 -14.89
CA LYS A 34 6.45 -1.85 -16.31
C LYS A 34 5.22 -2.75 -16.42
N ILE A 35 4.06 -2.25 -16.01
CA ILE A 35 2.75 -2.90 -16.22
C ILE A 35 2.07 -2.27 -17.44
N ASP A 36 1.24 -3.04 -18.13
CA ASP A 36 0.38 -2.49 -19.17
C ASP A 36 -0.64 -1.52 -18.56
N PRO A 37 -0.95 -0.40 -19.23
CA PRO A 37 -2.02 0.50 -18.79
C PRO A 37 -3.32 -0.27 -18.62
N LEU A 38 -3.97 -0.09 -17.48
CA LEU A 38 -5.29 -0.67 -17.26
C LEU A 38 -6.31 0.01 -18.18
N PRO A 39 -7.42 -0.68 -18.52
CA PRO A 39 -8.50 -0.07 -19.28
C PRO A 39 -8.94 1.27 -18.68
N ALA A 40 -9.55 2.15 -19.48
CA ALA A 40 -10.08 3.40 -18.97
C ALA A 40 -11.03 3.15 -17.77
N PRO A 41 -11.03 4.04 -16.75
CA PRO A 41 -12.00 3.96 -15.66
C PRO A 41 -13.44 3.93 -16.20
N THR A 42 -14.33 3.22 -15.51
CA THR A 42 -15.77 3.36 -15.78
C THR A 42 -16.26 4.70 -15.22
N SER A 43 -17.58 4.89 -15.13
CA SER A 43 -18.14 6.06 -14.43
C SER A 43 -17.92 6.05 -12.91
N ARG A 44 -17.39 4.95 -12.36
CA ARG A 44 -17.13 4.79 -10.92
C ARG A 44 -15.69 5.18 -10.57
N PRO A 45 -15.45 5.70 -9.36
CA PRO A 45 -14.10 6.01 -8.91
C PRO A 45 -13.24 4.75 -8.85
N ARG A 46 -11.98 4.88 -9.26
CA ARG A 46 -10.99 3.81 -9.26
C ARG A 46 -10.20 3.81 -7.95
N LEU A 47 -10.36 2.74 -7.18
CA LEU A 47 -9.67 2.56 -5.90
C LEU A 47 -8.52 1.55 -6.06
N LEU A 48 -7.29 2.02 -5.83
CA LEU A 48 -6.14 1.14 -5.70
C LEU A 48 -6.01 0.68 -4.24
N LEU A 49 -6.24 -0.60 -3.99
CA LEU A 49 -5.98 -1.25 -2.72
C LEU A 49 -4.61 -1.93 -2.75
N HIS A 50 -3.78 -1.71 -1.75
CA HIS A 50 -2.45 -2.30 -1.65
C HIS A 50 -2.34 -3.26 -0.47
N ALA A 51 -1.80 -4.46 -0.74
CA ALA A 51 -1.48 -5.48 0.27
C ALA A 51 -0.13 -6.12 -0.05
N VAL A 52 0.76 -6.28 0.91
CA VAL A 52 2.11 -6.82 0.67
C VAL A 52 2.14 -8.35 0.72
N SER A 53 1.42 -8.94 1.66
CA SER A 53 1.52 -10.37 2.02
C SER A 53 0.23 -11.15 1.77
N VAL A 54 0.33 -12.49 1.82
CA VAL A 54 -0.85 -13.39 1.78
C VAL A 54 -1.85 -13.06 2.89
N GLY A 55 -1.36 -12.73 4.08
CA GLY A 55 -2.19 -12.35 5.21
C GLY A 55 -3.03 -11.12 4.89
N GLU A 56 -2.39 -10.06 4.41
CA GLU A 56 -3.07 -8.82 4.02
C GLU A 56 -4.02 -9.01 2.84
N VAL A 57 -3.66 -9.82 1.84
CA VAL A 57 -4.57 -10.15 0.73
C VAL A 57 -5.85 -10.83 1.23
N ASN A 58 -5.77 -11.68 2.25
CA ASN A 58 -6.98 -12.27 2.83
C ASN A 58 -7.81 -11.21 3.59
N LEU A 59 -7.15 -10.23 4.22
CA LEU A 59 -7.84 -9.14 4.94
C LEU A 59 -8.56 -8.19 3.98
N THR A 60 -8.11 -8.04 2.74
CA THR A 60 -8.77 -7.14 1.78
C THR A 60 -10.09 -7.68 1.24
N ARG A 61 -10.35 -8.99 1.31
CA ARG A 61 -11.56 -9.63 0.76
C ARG A 61 -12.87 -8.92 1.16
N PRO A 62 -13.22 -8.79 2.46
CA PRO A 62 -14.50 -8.18 2.86
C PRO A 62 -14.60 -6.71 2.43
N LEU A 63 -13.48 -6.00 2.37
CA LEU A 63 -13.42 -4.63 1.89
C LEU A 63 -13.70 -4.54 0.38
N ILE A 64 -13.09 -5.44 -0.40
CA ILE A 64 -13.31 -5.53 -1.85
C ILE A 64 -14.79 -5.84 -2.13
N GLU A 65 -15.36 -6.83 -1.44
CA GLU A 65 -16.76 -7.24 -1.64
C GLU A 65 -17.75 -6.11 -1.34
N ARG A 66 -17.49 -5.29 -0.31
CA ARG A 66 -18.33 -4.14 0.03
C ARG A 66 -18.18 -2.95 -0.91
N LEU A 67 -16.98 -2.71 -1.44
CA LEU A 67 -16.69 -1.52 -2.26
C LEU A 67 -16.85 -1.75 -3.77
N ALA A 68 -16.78 -3.00 -4.24
CA ALA A 68 -16.86 -3.34 -5.67
C ALA A 68 -18.16 -2.86 -6.36
N PRO A 69 -19.32 -2.76 -5.69
CA PRO A 69 -20.50 -2.14 -6.28
C PRO A 69 -20.31 -0.66 -6.60
N THR A 70 -19.57 0.08 -5.77
CA THR A 70 -19.45 1.54 -5.83
C THR A 70 -18.16 2.06 -6.44
N ALA A 71 -17.14 1.20 -6.62
CA ALA A 71 -15.82 1.59 -7.10
C ALA A 71 -15.20 0.52 -8.02
N ASP A 72 -14.38 0.96 -8.97
CA ASP A 72 -13.53 0.08 -9.77
C ASP A 72 -12.27 -0.24 -8.95
N ILE A 73 -12.27 -1.41 -8.31
CA ILE A 73 -11.19 -1.80 -7.40
C ILE A 73 -10.05 -2.47 -8.18
N ILE A 74 -8.83 -2.09 -7.85
CA ILE A 74 -7.60 -2.74 -8.30
C ILE A 74 -6.83 -3.19 -7.06
N LEU A 75 -6.38 -4.45 -7.04
CA LEU A 75 -5.57 -4.95 -5.94
C LEU A 75 -4.11 -5.04 -6.40
N SER A 76 -3.25 -4.24 -5.77
CA SER A 76 -1.81 -4.31 -5.95
C SER A 76 -1.14 -5.14 -4.87
N VAL A 77 -0.22 -6.03 -5.27
CA VAL A 77 0.47 -6.93 -4.35
C VAL A 77 1.97 -7.01 -4.58
N THR A 78 2.75 -7.09 -3.50
CA THR A 78 4.23 -7.06 -3.57
C THR A 78 4.86 -8.44 -3.71
N THR A 79 4.43 -9.40 -2.88
CA THR A 79 5.03 -10.74 -2.80
C THR A 79 4.48 -11.69 -3.86
N ASP A 80 5.31 -12.64 -4.31
CA ASP A 80 4.91 -13.63 -5.32
C ASP A 80 3.80 -14.56 -4.81
N THR A 81 3.90 -14.97 -3.54
CA THR A 81 2.85 -15.75 -2.85
C THR A 81 1.58 -14.92 -2.65
N GLY A 82 1.70 -13.63 -2.34
CA GLY A 82 0.56 -12.72 -2.27
C GLY A 82 -0.16 -12.57 -3.61
N ILE A 83 0.58 -12.39 -4.71
CA ILE A 83 -0.01 -12.33 -6.07
C ILE A 83 -0.74 -13.62 -6.42
N ALA A 84 -0.12 -14.78 -6.16
CA ALA A 84 -0.75 -16.08 -6.41
C ALA A 84 -2.06 -16.21 -5.61
N ARG A 85 -2.06 -15.80 -4.34
CA ARG A 85 -3.28 -15.77 -3.52
C ARG A 85 -4.31 -14.80 -4.07
N ALA A 86 -3.93 -13.57 -4.39
CA ALA A 86 -4.84 -12.56 -4.91
C ALA A 86 -5.52 -13.01 -6.19
N ARG A 87 -4.78 -13.63 -7.12
CA ARG A 87 -5.35 -14.23 -8.33
C ARG A 87 -6.34 -15.34 -7.99
N ALA A 88 -5.99 -16.26 -7.10
CA ALA A 88 -6.88 -17.34 -6.69
C ALA A 88 -8.18 -16.84 -6.04
N LEU A 89 -8.19 -15.67 -5.43
CA LEU A 89 -9.38 -15.11 -4.78
C LEU A 89 -10.21 -14.18 -5.67
N HIS A 90 -9.56 -13.47 -6.59
CA HIS A 90 -10.12 -12.26 -7.17
C HIS A 90 -9.86 -12.08 -8.68
N ALA A 91 -9.12 -12.98 -9.34
CA ALA A 91 -8.72 -12.80 -10.76
C ALA A 91 -9.92 -12.55 -11.70
N ASP A 92 -11.06 -13.20 -11.45
CA ASP A 92 -12.25 -13.07 -12.30
C ASP A 92 -13.11 -11.85 -11.96
N ARG A 93 -12.72 -11.07 -10.93
CA ARG A 93 -13.55 -9.97 -10.40
C ARG A 93 -12.88 -8.61 -10.53
N ILE A 94 -11.57 -8.53 -10.27
CA ILE A 94 -10.83 -7.28 -10.25
C ILE A 94 -9.42 -7.45 -10.82
N PRO A 95 -8.82 -6.39 -11.42
CA PRO A 95 -7.44 -6.43 -11.85
C PRO A 95 -6.47 -6.65 -10.67
N ILE A 96 -5.54 -7.58 -10.86
CA ILE A 96 -4.46 -7.87 -9.90
C ILE A 96 -3.13 -7.43 -10.52
N VAL A 97 -2.50 -6.43 -9.92
CA VAL A 97 -1.23 -5.86 -10.40
C VAL A 97 -0.13 -6.04 -9.36
N ARG A 98 1.13 -6.04 -9.80
CA ARG A 98 2.27 -6.07 -8.88
C ARG A 98 2.64 -4.66 -8.46
N TYR A 99 2.84 -4.47 -7.16
CA TYR A 99 3.32 -3.19 -6.63
C TYR A 99 4.79 -2.97 -7.03
N PRO A 100 5.16 -1.74 -7.47
CA PRO A 100 6.50 -1.44 -7.91
C PRO A 100 7.46 -1.31 -6.72
N LEU A 101 8.76 -1.36 -7.00
CA LEU A 101 9.75 -0.85 -6.06
C LEU A 101 9.54 0.65 -5.90
N ASP A 102 9.80 1.17 -4.69
CA ASP A 102 9.61 2.59 -4.35
C ASP A 102 10.67 3.52 -4.98
N ALA A 103 11.17 3.22 -6.18
CA ALA A 103 11.99 4.14 -6.96
C ALA A 103 11.07 5.14 -7.67
N SER A 104 11.44 6.43 -7.67
CA SER A 104 10.58 7.51 -8.19
C SER A 104 10.01 7.23 -9.59
N TRP A 105 10.83 6.71 -10.50
CA TRP A 105 10.47 6.39 -11.88
C TRP A 105 9.57 5.14 -12.00
N ALA A 106 9.78 4.14 -11.15
CA ALA A 106 8.99 2.91 -11.16
C ALA A 106 7.59 3.20 -10.63
N VAL A 107 7.50 3.98 -9.55
CA VAL A 107 6.25 4.40 -8.96
C VAL A 107 5.46 5.31 -9.89
N ARG A 108 6.10 6.29 -10.55
CA ARG A 108 5.40 7.14 -11.53
C ARG A 108 4.79 6.29 -12.64
N ARG A 109 5.57 5.42 -13.27
CA ARG A 109 5.08 4.52 -14.32
C ARG A 109 3.91 3.66 -13.85
N PHE A 110 4.00 3.12 -12.64
CA PHE A 110 2.94 2.33 -12.05
C PHE A 110 1.67 3.15 -11.82
N ILE A 111 1.76 4.33 -11.21
CA ILE A 111 0.60 5.20 -10.97
C ILE A 111 -0.02 5.64 -12.30
N ASP A 112 0.79 5.96 -13.32
CA ASP A 112 0.29 6.35 -14.64
C ASP A 112 -0.45 5.20 -15.35
N ALA A 113 0.02 3.96 -15.19
CA ALA A 113 -0.63 2.79 -15.77
C ALA A 113 -1.90 2.33 -15.00
N VAL A 114 -1.92 2.50 -13.68
CA VAL A 114 -3.10 2.19 -12.85
C VAL A 114 -4.15 3.30 -12.97
N ASN A 115 -3.70 4.56 -12.99
CA ASN A 115 -4.50 5.78 -12.97
C ASN A 115 -5.60 5.81 -11.87
N PRO A 116 -5.25 5.71 -10.57
CA PRO A 116 -6.24 5.63 -9.50
C PRO A 116 -6.76 7.00 -9.06
N ASP A 117 -8.04 7.06 -8.67
CA ASP A 117 -8.67 8.23 -8.04
C ASP A 117 -8.41 8.28 -6.53
N ALA A 118 -8.15 7.12 -5.90
CA ALA A 118 -7.80 7.02 -4.50
C ALA A 118 -6.94 5.79 -4.22
N VAL A 119 -6.16 5.83 -3.14
CA VAL A 119 -5.36 4.69 -2.67
C VAL A 119 -5.72 4.31 -1.25
N ALA A 120 -5.86 3.00 -0.99
CA ALA A 120 -5.94 2.43 0.35
C ALA A 120 -4.77 1.46 0.58
N LEU A 121 -3.98 1.73 1.61
CA LEU A 121 -2.83 0.90 2.01
C LEU A 121 -3.25 -0.01 3.18
N ALA A 122 -3.15 -1.33 3.02
CA ALA A 122 -3.36 -2.25 4.12
C ALA A 122 -2.20 -2.18 5.13
N GLU A 123 -2.54 -2.11 6.42
CA GLU A 123 -1.60 -1.98 7.54
C GLU A 123 -0.72 -0.72 7.49
N LEU A 124 0.58 -0.83 7.24
CA LEU A 124 1.50 0.32 7.27
C LEU A 124 2.57 0.19 6.18
N GLU A 125 2.16 0.54 4.97
CA GLU A 125 3.00 0.48 3.76
C GLU A 125 3.23 1.88 3.19
N LEU A 126 3.64 2.82 4.07
CA LEU A 126 3.93 4.20 3.66
C LEU A 126 5.31 4.29 3.01
N TRP A 127 5.32 4.13 1.69
CA TRP A 127 6.51 4.24 0.84
C TRP A 127 6.73 5.69 0.39
N PRO A 128 7.85 6.34 0.75
CA PRO A 128 8.10 7.77 0.49
C PRO A 128 7.83 8.23 -0.94
N HIS A 129 8.37 7.56 -1.96
CA HIS A 129 8.20 8.01 -3.34
C HIS A 129 6.77 7.80 -3.83
N PHE A 130 6.11 6.74 -3.39
CA PHE A 130 4.70 6.50 -3.65
C PHE A 130 3.79 7.55 -3.04
N ILE A 131 3.96 7.86 -1.75
CA ILE A 131 3.16 8.91 -1.10
C ILE A 131 3.42 10.27 -1.76
N GLU A 132 4.67 10.58 -2.10
CA GLU A 132 5.02 11.83 -2.79
C GLU A 132 4.41 11.90 -4.20
N ALA A 133 4.38 10.79 -4.94
CA ALA A 133 3.81 10.71 -6.28
C ALA A 133 2.28 10.76 -6.29
N CYS A 134 1.61 10.19 -5.29
CA CYS A 134 0.16 10.36 -5.08
C CYS A 134 -0.15 11.81 -4.73
N LYS A 135 0.58 12.39 -3.78
CA LYS A 135 0.37 13.78 -3.37
C LYS A 135 0.59 14.76 -4.51
N SER A 136 1.58 14.55 -5.37
CA SER A 136 1.83 15.44 -6.52
C SER A 136 0.76 15.35 -7.62
N ARG A 137 -0.13 14.36 -7.55
CA ARG A 137 -1.25 14.13 -8.46
C ARG A 137 -2.61 14.34 -7.78
N ASP A 138 -2.60 14.90 -6.56
CA ASP A 138 -3.79 15.08 -5.72
C ASP A 138 -4.59 13.79 -5.47
N ILE A 139 -3.92 12.63 -5.49
CA ILE A 139 -4.54 11.34 -5.20
C ILE A 139 -4.58 11.15 -3.67
N PRO A 140 -5.78 11.09 -3.04
CA PRO A 140 -5.92 10.85 -1.61
C PRO A 140 -5.40 9.47 -1.25
N VAL A 141 -4.64 9.40 -0.15
CA VAL A 141 -4.08 8.15 0.39
C VAL A 141 -4.67 7.88 1.77
N ALA A 142 -5.24 6.69 1.90
CA ALA A 142 -5.78 6.16 3.13
C ALA A 142 -4.93 4.98 3.64
N VAL A 143 -4.91 4.79 4.95
CA VAL A 143 -4.46 3.55 5.59
C VAL A 143 -5.68 2.80 6.13
N VAL A 144 -5.76 1.50 5.88
CA VAL A 144 -6.82 0.61 6.38
C VAL A 144 -6.21 -0.51 7.24
N ASN A 145 -6.92 -0.90 8.31
CA ASN A 145 -6.42 -1.86 9.30
C ASN A 145 -5.03 -1.48 9.86
N GLY A 146 -4.81 -0.16 10.02
CA GLY A 146 -3.53 0.46 10.32
C GLY A 146 -2.89 -0.10 11.58
N ARG A 147 -1.65 -0.56 11.42
CA ARG A 147 -0.87 -1.22 12.47
C ARG A 147 0.55 -0.67 12.53
N LEU A 148 0.84 0.09 13.59
CA LEU A 148 2.19 0.58 13.88
C LEU A 148 2.65 -0.01 15.21
N SER A 149 3.29 -1.19 15.16
CA SER A 149 3.77 -1.89 16.38
C SER A 149 4.73 -1.02 17.19
N ALA A 150 4.82 -1.24 18.50
CA ALA A 150 5.77 -0.51 19.36
C ALA A 150 7.23 -0.62 18.86
N ARG A 151 7.61 -1.79 18.34
CA ARG A 151 8.94 -2.03 17.73
C ARG A 151 9.15 -1.15 16.49
N SER A 152 8.20 -1.18 15.55
CA SER A 152 8.27 -0.37 14.33
C SER A 152 8.26 1.12 14.67
N PHE A 153 7.39 1.54 15.59
CA PHE A 153 7.29 2.91 16.08
C PHE A 153 8.61 3.42 16.63
N LYS A 154 9.33 2.64 17.45
CA LYS A 154 10.65 3.04 17.98
C LYS A 154 11.65 3.39 16.87
N GLY A 155 11.64 2.64 15.76
CA GLY A 155 12.47 2.92 14.59
C GLY A 155 11.98 4.15 13.83
N TYR A 156 10.70 4.18 13.49
CA TYR A 156 10.05 5.27 12.74
C TYR A 156 10.17 6.61 13.47
N ARG A 157 10.04 6.62 14.80
CA ARG A 157 10.17 7.81 15.63
C ARG A 157 11.56 8.47 15.51
N LYS A 158 12.62 7.68 15.35
CA LYS A 158 13.99 8.23 15.12
C LYS A 158 14.09 8.93 13.77
N LEU A 159 13.36 8.43 12.77
CA LEU A 159 13.31 8.99 11.42
C LEU A 159 12.18 10.01 11.23
N ARG A 160 11.43 10.34 12.29
CA ARG A 160 10.26 11.20 12.26
C ARG A 160 10.49 12.52 11.52
N PRO A 161 11.61 13.26 11.68
CA PRO A 161 11.83 14.50 10.92
C PRO A 161 11.71 14.32 9.40
N PHE A 162 12.10 13.15 8.88
CA PHE A 162 12.06 12.83 7.46
C PHE A 162 10.73 12.23 7.01
N ILE A 163 10.12 11.39 7.85
CA ILE A 163 8.93 10.61 7.45
C ILE A 163 7.61 11.22 7.88
N ALA A 164 7.58 12.14 8.86
CA ALA A 164 6.35 12.73 9.37
C ALA A 164 5.56 13.50 8.30
N ARG A 165 6.22 14.01 7.26
CA ARG A 165 5.54 14.62 6.11
C ARG A 165 4.63 13.64 5.36
N HIS A 166 5.03 12.36 5.28
CA HIS A 166 4.26 11.32 4.59
C HIS A 166 3.09 10.84 5.46
N PHE A 167 3.27 10.78 6.78
CA PHE A 167 2.15 10.54 7.71
C PHE A 167 1.14 11.69 7.67
N ARG A 168 1.59 12.94 7.70
CA ARG A 168 0.73 14.13 7.58
C ARG A 168 -0.08 14.20 6.29
N SER A 169 0.41 13.60 5.21
CA SER A 169 -0.30 13.61 3.92
C SER A 169 -1.40 12.55 3.81
N LEU A 170 -1.54 11.65 4.79
CA LEU A 170 -2.66 10.71 4.78
C LEU A 170 -3.98 11.50 4.88
N THR A 171 -4.91 11.19 4.00
CA THR A 171 -6.28 11.72 4.02
C THR A 171 -7.09 11.04 5.11
N PHE A 172 -6.78 9.78 5.39
CA PHE A 172 -7.53 8.95 6.34
C PHE A 172 -6.64 7.82 6.89
N ALA A 173 -6.81 7.47 8.17
CA ALA A 173 -6.16 6.34 8.81
C ALA A 173 -7.15 5.57 9.69
N ALA A 174 -7.68 4.46 9.19
CA ALA A 174 -8.42 3.49 9.98
C ALA A 174 -7.44 2.57 10.69
N VAL A 175 -7.33 2.69 12.01
CA VAL A 175 -6.43 1.92 12.88
C VAL A 175 -7.19 0.91 13.74
N GLN A 176 -6.49 -0.10 14.24
CA GLN A 176 -7.15 -1.22 14.94
C GLN A 176 -7.59 -0.88 16.37
N ASP A 177 -6.81 -0.07 17.09
CA ASP A 177 -7.03 0.26 18.50
C ASP A 177 -6.45 1.64 18.86
N ALA A 178 -6.68 2.07 20.10
CA ALA A 178 -6.20 3.34 20.64
C ALA A 178 -4.67 3.43 20.67
N ASP A 179 -4.00 2.30 20.95
CA ASP A 179 -2.55 2.19 20.99
C ASP A 179 -1.91 2.52 19.63
N TYR A 180 -2.52 2.05 18.54
CA TYR A 180 -2.12 2.39 17.19
C TYR A 180 -2.51 3.82 16.82
N ALA A 181 -3.69 4.30 17.23
CA ALA A 181 -4.11 5.69 17.03
C ALA A 181 -3.08 6.67 17.59
N ASP A 182 -2.64 6.45 18.84
CA ASP A 182 -1.63 7.28 19.50
C ASP A 182 -0.31 7.31 18.75
N ARG A 183 0.13 6.15 18.25
CA ARG A 183 1.39 6.07 17.47
C ARG A 183 1.26 6.78 16.13
N PHE A 184 0.13 6.67 15.44
CA PHE A 184 -0.12 7.42 14.20
C PHE A 184 -0.14 8.94 14.46
N ARG A 185 -0.80 9.39 15.53
CA ARG A 185 -0.81 10.79 15.96
C ARG A 185 0.60 11.29 16.25
N LEU A 186 1.40 10.53 16.99
CA LEU A 186 2.79 10.87 17.30
C LEU A 186 3.67 10.94 16.03
N MET A 187 3.39 10.12 15.02
CA MET A 187 4.06 10.20 13.71
C MET A 187 3.61 11.40 12.87
N GLY A 188 2.51 12.05 13.24
CA GLY A 188 2.06 13.33 12.69
C GLY A 188 0.76 13.26 11.89
N VAL A 189 0.02 12.14 11.91
CA VAL A 189 -1.31 12.12 11.30
C VAL A 189 -2.23 13.06 12.10
N PRO A 190 -2.97 13.99 11.46
CA PRO A 190 -3.94 14.83 12.15
C PRO A 190 -5.02 14.00 12.86
N ASP A 191 -5.43 14.40 14.06
CA ASP A 191 -6.32 13.60 14.91
C ASP A 191 -7.67 13.35 14.25
N GLU A 192 -8.20 14.36 13.55
CA GLU A 192 -9.45 14.31 12.80
C GLU A 192 -9.45 13.32 11.62
N ARG A 193 -8.27 12.78 11.25
CA ARG A 193 -8.10 11.78 10.19
C ARG A 193 -7.85 10.38 10.74
N ILE A 194 -7.77 10.21 12.05
CA ILE A 194 -7.52 8.93 12.71
C ILE A 194 -8.84 8.37 13.21
N HIS A 195 -9.16 7.14 12.79
CA HIS A 195 -10.39 6.46 13.18
C HIS A 195 -10.06 5.07 13.72
N ILE A 196 -10.55 4.74 14.91
CA ILE A 196 -10.42 3.40 15.48
C ILE A 196 -11.55 2.55 14.92
N CYS A 197 -11.22 1.54 14.10
CA CYS A 197 -12.19 0.72 13.38
C CYS A 197 -12.19 -0.75 13.81
N GLY A 198 -11.33 -1.15 14.75
CA GLY A 198 -11.13 -2.55 15.08
C GLY A 198 -10.27 -3.27 14.04
N THR A 199 -10.14 -4.60 14.18
CA THR A 199 -9.33 -5.41 13.27
C THR A 199 -10.16 -6.10 12.20
N MET A 200 -9.72 -5.97 10.96
CA MET A 200 -10.32 -6.66 9.81
C MET A 200 -10.16 -8.19 9.87
N LYS A 201 -9.36 -8.73 10.80
CA LYS A 201 -9.22 -10.18 11.00
C LYS A 201 -10.53 -10.84 11.37
N TRP A 202 -11.38 -10.16 12.14
CA TRP A 202 -12.70 -10.67 12.51
C TRP A 202 -13.65 -10.65 11.32
N ASP A 203 -13.59 -9.59 10.50
CA ASP A 203 -14.40 -9.49 9.28
C ASP A 203 -14.03 -10.57 8.27
N ALA A 204 -12.74 -10.83 8.07
CA ALA A 204 -12.27 -11.89 7.17
C ALA A 204 -12.68 -13.29 7.65
N ALA A 205 -12.77 -13.51 8.97
CA ALA A 205 -13.27 -14.77 9.53
C ALA A 205 -14.78 -14.95 9.31
N LEU A 206 -15.55 -13.86 9.33
CA LEU A 206 -17.00 -13.87 9.09
C LEU A 206 -17.36 -13.96 7.59
N SER A 207 -16.43 -13.63 6.70
CA SER A 207 -16.60 -13.70 5.24
C SER A 207 -15.93 -14.92 4.58
N ALA A 208 -15.50 -15.91 5.36
CA ALA A 208 -15.05 -17.19 4.80
C ALA A 208 -16.24 -17.91 4.12
N PRO A 209 -16.09 -18.45 2.90
CA PRO A 209 -17.13 -19.32 2.35
C PRO A 209 -17.28 -20.56 3.25
N PRO A 210 -18.49 -21.16 3.32
CA PRO A 210 -18.70 -22.44 3.99
C PRO A 210 -17.82 -23.55 3.42
#